data_AF-A0A2D6CSM4-F1
#
_entry.id   AF-A0A2D6CSM4-F1
#
_cell.length_a   1.000
_cell.length_b   1.000
_cell.length_c   1.000
_cell.angle_alpha   90.00
_cell.angle_beta   90.00
_cell.angle_gamma   90.00
#
_symmetry.space_group_name_H-M   'P 1'
#
loop_
_entity.id
_entity.type
_entity.pdbx_description
1 polymer ?
#
loop_
_entity_poly.entity_id
_entity_poly.type
_entity_poly.pdbx_seq_one_letter_code
_entity_poly.pdbx_strand_id
1 'polypeptide(L)' 'MCDAAAERLGGHLVTISDAAEQAWLVEQFGPTTRHWIGLTDVGSEGEWRWVTGEPVDYTNWGE' A
#
# COMPACT_ATOMS: atom_id res chain seq x y z
N MET A 1 -1.50 -12.59 -7.39
CA MET A 1 -1.17 -11.22 -7.85
C MET A 1 -2.37 -10.34 -7.51
N CYS A 2 -2.39 -9.78 -6.31
CA CYS A 2 -3.52 -8.95 -5.84
C CYS A 2 -3.59 -7.61 -6.60
N ASP A 3 -2.44 -7.11 -7.05
CA ASP A 3 -2.33 -5.94 -7.92
C ASP A 3 -3.06 -6.15 -9.25
N ALA A 4 -2.76 -7.26 -9.95
CA ALA A 4 -3.47 -7.66 -11.17
C ALA A 4 -4.99 -7.87 -10.99
N ALA A 5 -5.48 -8.11 -9.77
CA ALA A 5 -6.92 -8.19 -9.49
C ALA A 5 -7.55 -6.81 -9.34
N ALA A 6 -6.84 -5.85 -8.72
CA ALA A 6 -7.26 -4.46 -8.62
C ALA A 6 -7.27 -3.78 -9.99
N GLU A 7 -6.24 -4.01 -10.81
CA GLU A 7 -6.15 -3.48 -12.18
C GLU A 7 -7.30 -3.97 -13.07
N ARG A 8 -7.71 -5.24 -12.90
CA ARG A 8 -8.86 -5.82 -13.62
C ARG A 8 -10.20 -5.18 -13.25
N LEU A 9 -10.28 -4.52 -12.10
CA LEU A 9 -11.44 -3.74 -11.66
C LEU A 9 -11.30 -2.25 -11.99
N GLY A 10 -10.23 -1.86 -12.69
CA GLY A 10 -9.93 -0.46 -13.02
C GLY A 10 -9.36 0.36 -11.87
N GLY A 11 -8.86 -0.30 -10.82
CA GLY A 11 -8.22 0.33 -9.66
C GLY A 11 -6.77 -0.14 -9.47
N HIS A 12 -6.15 0.29 -8.38
CA HIS A 12 -4.83 -0.16 -7.93
C HIS A 12 -4.90 -0.48 -6.43
N LEU A 13 -3.92 -1.23 -5.93
CA LEU A 13 -3.80 -1.43 -4.48
C LEU A 13 -3.54 -0.10 -3.77
N VAL A 14 -4.15 0.10 -2.61
CA VAL A 14 -4.12 1.38 -1.89
C VAL A 14 -2.69 1.85 -1.61
N THR A 15 -2.43 3.13 -1.87
CA THR A 15 -1.21 3.84 -1.49
C THR A 15 -1.44 4.55 -0.17
N ILE A 16 -0.40 4.63 0.67
CA ILE A 16 -0.50 5.25 2.00
C ILE A 16 0.57 6.34 2.08
N SER A 17 0.14 7.60 2.00
CA SER A 17 1.04 8.74 1.95
C SER A 17 1.14 9.47 3.28
N ASP A 18 0.23 9.22 4.23
CA ASP A 18 0.24 9.84 5.55
C ASP A 18 -0.28 8.91 6.67
N ALA A 19 0.08 9.24 7.91
CA ALA A 19 -0.39 8.54 9.11
C ALA A 19 -1.92 8.59 9.28
N ALA A 20 -2.59 9.65 8.82
CA ALA A 20 -4.04 9.75 8.84
C ALA A 20 -4.71 8.72 7.91
N GLU A 21 -4.12 8.46 6.73
CA GLU A 21 -4.62 7.43 5.81
C GLU A 21 -4.45 6.04 6.42
N GLN A 22 -3.31 5.78 7.07
CA GLN A 22 -3.11 4.54 7.79
C GLN A 22 -4.10 4.37 8.95
N ALA A 23 -4.34 5.41 9.75
CA ALA A 23 -5.30 5.37 10.84
C ALA A 23 -6.72 5.09 10.32
N TRP A 24 -7.11 5.74 9.23
CA TRP A 24 -8.39 5.50 8.58
C TRP A 24 -8.53 4.05 8.10
N LEU A 25 -7.49 3.48 7.48
CA LEU A 25 -7.50 2.07 7.06
C LEU A 25 -7.65 1.11 8.27
N VAL A 26 -6.95 1.38 9.37
CA VAL A 26 -7.06 0.58 10.60
C VAL A 26 -8.46 0.68 11.21
N GLU A 27 -9.08 1.87 11.21
CA GLU A 27 -10.45 2.06 11.68
C GLU A 27 -11.47 1.34 10.79
N GLN A 28 -11.30 1.37 9.46
CA GLN A 28 -12.25 0.78 8.52
C GLN A 28 -12.15 -0.76 8.45
N PHE A 29 -10.93 -1.29 8.44
CA PHE A 29 -10.70 -2.72 8.19
C PHE A 29 -10.31 -3.52 9.44
N GLY A 30 -10.11 -2.83 10.57
CA GLY A 30 -9.73 -3.41 11.84
C GLY A 30 -8.21 -3.73 11.92
N PRO A 31 -7.63 -3.64 13.13
CA PRO A 31 -6.17 -3.78 13.32
C PRO A 31 -5.63 -5.21 13.18
N THR A 32 -6.50 -6.21 13.14
CA THR A 32 -6.11 -7.63 13.21
C THR A 32 -5.99 -8.30 11.85
N THR A 33 -6.50 -7.67 10.79
CA THR A 33 -6.49 -8.24 9.44
C THR A 33 -5.30 -7.70 8.66
N ARG A 34 -4.50 -8.61 8.09
CA ARG A 34 -3.39 -8.26 7.20
C ARG A 34 -3.94 -7.99 5.80
N HIS A 35 -3.72 -6.80 5.29
CA HIS A 35 -4.15 -6.39 3.96
C HIS A 35 -2.93 -6.18 3.06
N TRP A 36 -3.07 -6.56 1.79
CA TRP A 36 -2.09 -6.20 0.77
C TRP A 36 -2.26 -4.72 0.41
N ILE A 37 -1.17 -3.96 0.48
CA ILE A 37 -1.08 -2.56 0.06
C ILE A 37 -0.27 -2.44 -1.22
N GLY A 38 -0.35 -1.29 -1.89
CA GLY A 38 0.32 -1.03 -3.16
C GLY A 38 1.81 -0.71 -3.06
N LEU A 39 2.44 -0.95 -1.91
CA LEU A 39 3.87 -0.72 -1.72
C LEU A 39 4.64 -1.94 -2.23
N THR A 40 5.49 -1.75 -3.24
CA THR A 40 6.26 -2.83 -3.83
C THR A 40 7.68 -2.38 -4.16
N ASP A 41 8.64 -3.28 -4.03
CA ASP A 41 10.02 -3.13 -4.49
C ASP A 41 10.26 -3.82 -5.85
N VAL A 42 9.19 -4.15 -6.58
CA VAL A 42 9.26 -4.79 -7.90
C VAL A 42 10.12 -3.94 -8.86
N GLY A 43 11.27 -4.51 -9.25
CA GLY A 43 12.23 -3.91 -10.17
C GLY A 43 13.58 -3.59 -9.53
N SER A 44 13.61 -3.22 -8.24
CA SER A 44 14.84 -2.94 -7.49
C SER A 44 14.64 -3.26 -6.01
N GLU A 45 15.18 -4.40 -5.57
CA GLU A 45 15.15 -4.82 -4.16
C GLU A 45 15.83 -3.74 -3.29
N GLY A 46 15.08 -3.19 -2.33
CA GLY A 46 15.50 -2.08 -1.47
C GLY A 46 15.02 -0.70 -1.90
N GLU A 47 14.40 -0.57 -3.08
CA GLU A 47 13.75 0.67 -3.51
C GLU A 47 12.24 0.49 -3.56
N TRP A 48 11.59 0.90 -2.46
CA TRP A 48 10.15 0.85 -2.35
C TRP A 48 9.49 1.91 -3.22
N ARG A 49 8.50 1.49 -4.00
CA ARG A 49 7.71 2.36 -4.88
C ARG A 49 6.23 2.00 -4.73
N TRP A 50 5.38 3.02 -4.82
CA TRP A 50 3.94 2.80 -4.92
C TRP A 50 3.59 2.36 -6.34
N VAL A 51 2.60 1.48 -6.48
CA VAL A 51 2.05 1.05 -7.79
C VAL A 51 1.51 2.21 -8.64
N THR A 52 1.20 3.35 -8.02
CA THR A 52 0.79 4.60 -8.70
C THR A 52 1.96 5.42 -9.25
N GLY A 53 3.20 5.08 -8.89
CA GLY A 53 4.39 5.85 -9.22
C GLY A 53 4.64 7.06 -8.31
N GLU A 54 3.87 7.22 -7.23
CA GLU A 54 4.07 8.26 -6.23
C GLU A 54 5.34 8.00 -5.39
N PRO A 55 6.04 9.06 -4.93
CA PRO A 55 7.18 8.90 -4.05
C PRO A 55 6.74 8.32 -2.70
N VAL A 56 7.55 7.41 -2.16
CA VAL A 56 7.32 6.83 -0.83
C VAL A 56 7.84 7.82 0.22
N ASP A 57 7.00 8.77 0.62
CA ASP A 57 7.33 9.76 1.65
C ASP A 57 7.05 9.22 3.08
N TYR A 58 6.15 8.23 3.16
CA TYR A 58 5.71 7.64 4.41
C TYR A 58 5.84 6.11 4.39
N THR A 59 6.47 5.57 5.43
CA THR A 59 6.53 4.12 5.68
C THR A 59 6.33 3.85 7.16
N ASN A 60 5.46 2.90 7.47
CA ASN A 60 5.21 2.46 8.84
C ASN A 60 5.50 0.96 8.96
N TRP A 61 6.78 0.63 9.20
CA TRP A 61 7.27 -0.74 9.15
C TRP A 61 6.84 -1.62 10.33
N GLY A 62 6.27 -1.04 11.39
CA GLY A 62 5.88 -1.76 12.60
C GLY A 62 7.06 -2.53 13.22
N GLU A 63 7.73 -1.95 14.23
CA GLU A 63 8.70 -2.70 15.03
C GLU A 63 8.07 -3.88 15.78
#